data_AF-A0A914ASB3-F1
#
_entry.id   AF-A0A914ASB3-F1
#
_cell.length_a   1.000
_cell.length_b   1.000
_cell.length_c   1.000
_cell.angle_alpha   90.00
_cell.angle_beta   90.00
_cell.angle_gamma   90.00
#
_symmetry.space_group_name_H-M   'P 1'
#
loop_
_entity.id
_entity.type
_entity.pdbx_description
1 polymer ?
#
loop_
_entity_poly.entity_id
_entity_poly.type
_entity_poly.pdbx_seq_one_letter_code
_entity_poly.pdbx_strand_id
1 'polypeptide(L)'
;MASSLALMCIVCLTAQQVIADTHSTCSPDPQHTTVSAVLQVSSADVEARQETSFTLRSASAAQPILNTTQSCSGNANHDSDVVEILRSLQQTVEELKTVVAELCTKAPCAADATDSPVEELTTTAPPTTTAPASSDYPVINEDGARWRLFWWWTGTVWPGTDVVTDVLQEEYGDCEASALYCFSRLPQELQESSAEMLGRDSAGNVYRWAFNPDNDVAHAVWQAFHDHQESTVKNGDVWNPTTVAGTAPAQAQDSFHYREEHGVKSLQIDDDNCDCYTSLSLGHGMCLQGHDTAYGPENVFGVDLLYDSYCQAPIPSNSLLLYFREDE
;
A
#
# COMPACT_ATOMS: atom_id res chain seq x y z
N MET A 1 7.24 48.52 21.72
CA MET A 1 6.19 48.15 20.75
C MET A 1 6.83 47.24 19.72
N ALA A 2 6.19 46.10 19.47
CA ALA A 2 6.66 44.88 18.80
C ALA A 2 7.44 45.13 17.48
N SER A 3 8.61 44.53 17.24
CA SER A 3 8.94 43.10 17.03
C SER A 3 8.41 42.54 15.71
N SER A 4 9.24 42.67 14.65
CA SER A 4 9.10 41.98 13.37
C SER A 4 9.28 40.48 13.56
N LEU A 5 8.18 39.73 13.52
CA LEU A 5 8.21 38.30 13.22
C LEU A 5 8.24 38.14 11.70
N ALA A 6 9.37 37.68 11.18
CA ALA A 6 9.45 37.07 9.86
C ALA A 6 8.67 35.75 9.93
N LEU A 7 7.48 35.73 9.34
CA LEU A 7 6.71 34.51 9.13
C LEU A 7 7.37 33.76 7.96
N MET A 8 8.20 32.78 8.28
CA MET A 8 8.72 31.79 7.34
C MET A 8 7.52 30.98 6.79
N CYS A 9 7.11 31.26 5.55
CA CYS A 9 6.29 30.33 4.77
C CYS A 9 7.16 29.11 4.43
N ILE A 10 6.98 28.03 5.19
CA ILE A 10 7.49 26.71 4.82
C ILE A 10 6.55 26.18 3.73
N VAL A 11 6.97 26.34 2.46
CA VAL A 11 6.36 25.62 1.35
C VAL A 11 6.97 24.22 1.34
N CYS A 12 6.23 23.22 1.81
CA CYS A 12 6.60 21.82 1.63
C CYS A 12 6.28 21.41 0.18
N LEU A 13 7.30 21.41 -0.68
CA LEU A 13 7.23 20.72 -1.96
C LEU A 13 7.54 19.23 -1.74
N THR A 14 6.50 18.40 -1.66
CA THR A 14 6.64 16.94 -1.77
C THR A 14 6.38 16.55 -3.22
N ALA A 15 7.44 16.30 -3.99
CA ALA A 15 7.32 15.62 -5.28
C ALA A 15 7.12 14.11 -5.00
N GLN A 16 5.87 13.66 -4.90
CA GLN A 16 5.56 12.24 -4.86
C GLN A 16 5.66 11.67 -6.29
N GLN A 17 6.82 11.05 -6.55
CA GLN A 17 7.09 9.93 -7.46
C GLN A 17 6.40 9.90 -8.84
N VAL A 18 7.21 9.99 -9.91
CA VAL A 18 6.79 9.58 -11.25
C VAL A 18 6.79 8.05 -11.31
N ILE A 19 5.61 7.43 -11.31
CA ILE A 19 5.47 5.99 -11.54
C ILE A 19 5.28 5.77 -13.04
N ALA A 20 6.32 5.27 -13.70
CA ALA A 20 6.21 4.76 -15.05
C ALA A 20 5.97 3.24 -14.95
N ASP A 21 4.71 2.80 -15.10
CA ASP A 21 4.41 1.38 -15.27
C ASP A 21 4.93 0.92 -16.63
N THR A 22 6.06 0.24 -16.64
CA THR A 22 6.54 -0.53 -17.80
C THR A 22 6.29 -2.00 -17.56
N HIS A 23 5.07 -2.48 -17.81
CA HIS A 23 4.86 -3.89 -18.10
C HIS A 23 5.29 -4.16 -19.54
N SER A 24 6.51 -4.66 -19.74
CA SER A 24 6.95 -5.21 -21.03
C SER A 24 6.81 -6.73 -21.02
N THR A 25 5.62 -7.23 -21.26
CA THR A 25 5.44 -8.60 -21.78
C THR A 25 4.88 -8.48 -23.19
N CYS A 26 5.65 -8.95 -24.17
CA CYS A 26 5.26 -8.95 -25.58
C CYS A 26 4.08 -9.92 -25.78
N SER A 27 2.87 -9.42 -25.54
CA SER A 27 1.60 -10.05 -25.94
C SER A 27 1.13 -9.38 -27.24
N PRO A 28 0.53 -10.13 -28.20
CA PRO A 28 0.15 -9.59 -29.51
C PRO A 28 -1.09 -8.68 -29.49
N ASP A 29 -1.65 -8.36 -28.31
CA ASP A 29 -2.78 -7.44 -28.16
C ASP A 29 -2.27 -6.04 -27.75
N PRO A 30 -2.73 -4.92 -28.34
CA PRO A 30 -2.12 -3.61 -28.12
C PRO A 30 -2.39 -3.13 -26.70
N GLN A 31 -1.44 -3.35 -25.80
CA GLN A 31 -1.50 -2.85 -24.44
C GLN A 31 -1.41 -1.32 -24.43
N HIS A 32 -2.35 -0.71 -23.70
CA HIS A 32 -2.38 0.71 -23.41
C HIS A 32 -1.47 0.99 -22.22
N THR A 33 -0.30 1.61 -22.43
CA THR A 33 0.49 2.12 -21.32
C THR A 33 -0.06 3.48 -20.93
N THR A 34 -0.61 3.56 -19.71
CA THR A 34 -1.05 4.82 -19.11
C THR A 34 -0.05 5.21 -18.04
N VAL A 35 0.56 6.38 -18.18
CA VAL A 35 1.46 6.95 -17.18
C VAL A 35 0.72 8.14 -16.57
N SER A 36 0.62 8.19 -15.24
CA SER A 36 -0.08 9.27 -14.52
C SER A 36 0.89 9.92 -13.55
N ALA A 37 0.93 11.26 -13.57
CA ALA A 37 1.68 12.06 -12.61
C ALA A 37 0.71 12.97 -11.86
N VAL A 38 0.73 12.89 -10.53
CA VAL A 38 -0.07 13.73 -9.64
C VAL A 38 0.87 14.63 -8.86
N LEU A 39 0.70 15.95 -9.00
CA LEU A 39 1.41 16.92 -8.18
C LEU A 39 0.41 17.68 -7.31
N GLN A 40 0.63 17.64 -6.00
CA GLN A 40 -0.19 18.34 -5.02
C GLN A 40 0.68 19.36 -4.27
N VAL A 41 0.21 20.60 -4.23
CA VAL A 41 0.83 21.68 -3.45
C VAL A 41 -0.23 22.17 -2.46
N SER A 42 0.05 22.01 -1.17
CA SER A 42 -0.79 22.54 -0.10
C SER A 42 -0.02 23.58 0.72
N SER A 43 -0.72 24.66 1.06
CA SER A 43 -0.29 25.69 2.00
C SER A 43 -1.49 26.08 2.87
N ALA A 44 -1.27 26.87 3.92
CA ALA A 44 -2.34 27.27 4.84
C ALA A 44 -3.53 27.99 4.15
N ASP A 45 -3.31 28.62 2.99
CA ASP A 45 -4.31 29.46 2.31
C ASP A 45 -4.63 29.05 0.86
N VAL A 46 -3.91 28.07 0.29
CA VAL A 46 -4.08 27.62 -1.10
C VAL A 46 -3.87 26.11 -1.20
N GLU A 47 -4.82 25.45 -1.85
CA GLU A 47 -4.67 24.07 -2.31
C GLU A 47 -4.72 24.05 -3.85
N ALA A 48 -3.66 23.52 -4.45
CA ALA A 48 -3.55 23.35 -5.90
C ALA A 48 -3.15 21.91 -6.21
N ARG A 49 -3.94 21.26 -7.08
CA ARG A 49 -3.69 19.90 -7.57
C ARG A 49 -3.64 19.92 -9.08
N GLN A 50 -2.59 19.33 -9.64
CA GLN A 50 -2.48 19.10 -11.07
C GLN A 50 -2.26 17.61 -11.32
N GLU A 51 -3.15 17.05 -12.13
CA GLU A 51 -3.04 15.68 -12.61
C GLU A 51 -2.80 15.70 -14.10
N THR A 52 -1.77 14.98 -14.53
CA THR A 52 -1.47 14.79 -15.95
C THR A 52 -1.36 13.31 -16.21
N SER A 53 -2.20 12.81 -17.11
CA SER A 53 -2.11 11.43 -17.60
C SER A 53 -1.75 11.41 -19.09
N PHE A 54 -0.96 10.42 -19.47
CA PHE A 54 -0.53 10.17 -20.84
C PHE A 54 -0.90 8.74 -21.20
N THR A 55 -1.56 8.55 -22.35
CA THR A 55 -1.80 7.22 -22.90
C THR A 55 -0.99 7.05 -24.18
N LEU A 56 -0.03 6.14 -24.18
CA LEU A 56 0.72 5.78 -25.38
C LEU A 56 -0.06 4.69 -26.14
N ARG A 57 -0.25 4.87 -27.45
CA ARG A 57 -0.78 3.83 -28.35
C ARG A 57 0.34 3.31 -29.25
N SER A 58 0.32 2.03 -29.57
CA SER A 58 1.35 1.39 -30.40
C SER A 58 1.46 2.01 -31.80
N ALA A 59 2.67 1.93 -32.34
CA ALA A 59 3.12 2.63 -33.54
C ALA A 59 2.42 2.14 -34.82
N SER A 60 1.28 2.76 -35.15
CA SER A 60 0.90 2.95 -36.56
C SER A 60 0.07 4.20 -36.81
N ALA A 61 -0.54 4.81 -35.79
CA ALA A 61 -1.03 6.19 -35.84
C ALA A 61 -1.49 6.62 -34.44
N ALA A 62 -0.72 7.43 -33.72
CA ALA A 62 -1.27 8.15 -32.57
C ALA A 62 -0.42 9.36 -32.21
N GLN A 63 -1.05 10.53 -32.26
CA GLN A 63 -0.61 11.67 -31.46
C GLN A 63 -0.96 11.38 -29.99
N PRO A 64 -0.10 11.75 -29.02
CA PRO A 64 -0.42 11.60 -27.60
C PRO A 64 -1.68 12.43 -27.27
N ILE A 65 -2.64 11.81 -26.57
CA ILE A 65 -3.79 12.52 -26.02
C ILE A 65 -3.38 13.01 -24.62
N LEU A 66 -3.33 14.32 -24.46
CA LEU A 66 -2.99 14.98 -23.20
C LEU A 66 -4.29 15.40 -22.50
N ASN A 67 -4.56 14.84 -21.34
CA ASN A 67 -5.59 15.36 -20.43
C ASN A 67 -4.88 15.96 -19.21
N THR A 68 -5.01 17.27 -19.05
CA THR A 68 -4.53 18.00 -17.88
C THR A 68 -5.73 18.59 -17.17
N THR A 69 -5.91 18.21 -15.91
CA THR A 69 -6.95 18.78 -15.04
C THR A 69 -6.26 19.58 -13.94
N GLN A 70 -6.62 20.85 -13.84
CA GLN A 70 -6.10 21.76 -12.82
C GLN A 70 -7.26 22.23 -11.96
N SER A 71 -7.17 22.04 -10.65
CA SER A 71 -8.06 22.70 -9.69
C SER A 71 -7.25 23.58 -8.74
N CYS A 72 -7.78 24.77 -8.46
CA CYS A 72 -7.20 25.71 -7.52
C CYS A 72 -8.33 26.27 -6.65
N SER A 73 -8.16 26.23 -5.34
CA SER A 73 -9.05 26.89 -4.38
C SER A 73 -8.22 27.69 -3.38
N GLY A 74 -8.45 29.02 -3.35
CA GLY A 74 -7.73 29.96 -2.48
C GLY A 74 -8.02 31.44 -2.80
N ASN A 75 -7.80 32.32 -1.82
CA ASN A 75 -8.16 33.74 -1.87
C ASN A 75 -7.14 34.61 -2.67
N ALA A 76 -7.65 35.50 -3.52
CA ALA A 76 -6.96 36.12 -4.66
C ALA A 76 -5.91 37.21 -4.39
N ASN A 77 -5.07 37.10 -3.35
CA ASN A 77 -4.11 38.17 -3.00
C ASN A 77 -2.61 37.78 -3.01
N HIS A 78 -2.23 36.61 -3.52
CA HIS A 78 -0.82 36.22 -3.73
C HIS A 78 -0.59 35.75 -5.18
N ASP A 79 -0.70 36.68 -6.13
CA ASP A 79 -0.79 36.36 -7.57
C ASP A 79 0.59 36.20 -8.26
N SER A 80 1.70 36.68 -7.68
CA SER A 80 3.03 36.55 -8.32
C SER A 80 3.69 35.19 -8.09
N ASP A 81 3.62 34.69 -6.86
CA ASP A 81 4.38 33.51 -6.44
C ASP A 81 3.71 32.23 -6.98
N VAL A 82 2.37 32.23 -7.05
CA VAL A 82 1.61 31.14 -7.67
C VAL A 82 1.88 31.05 -9.17
N VAL A 83 1.97 32.18 -9.86
CA VAL A 83 2.29 32.21 -11.31
C VAL A 83 3.71 31.72 -11.59
N GLU A 84 4.66 32.00 -10.70
CA GLU A 84 6.04 31.51 -10.85
C GLU A 84 6.15 30.01 -10.55
N ILE A 85 5.42 29.51 -9.54
CA ILE A 85 5.29 28.07 -9.25
C ILE A 85 4.64 27.35 -10.44
N LEU A 86 3.56 27.90 -11.01
CA LEU A 86 2.91 27.32 -12.18
C LEU A 86 3.83 27.29 -13.40
N ARG A 87 4.63 28.34 -13.63
CA ARG A 87 5.60 28.38 -14.73
C ARG A 87 6.72 27.34 -14.54
N SER A 88 7.22 27.19 -13.30
CA SER A 88 8.21 26.17 -12.96
C SER A 88 7.65 24.76 -13.16
N LEU A 89 6.39 24.52 -12.78
CA LEU A 89 5.69 23.26 -13.01
C LEU A 89 5.56 22.93 -14.49
N GLN A 90 5.17 23.92 -15.28
CA GLN A 90 4.98 23.75 -16.72
C GLN A 90 6.30 23.42 -17.43
N GLN A 91 7.42 23.95 -16.94
CA GLN A 91 8.75 23.59 -17.40
C GLN A 91 9.11 22.14 -17.06
N THR A 92 8.85 21.67 -15.82
CA THR A 92 9.10 20.27 -15.43
C THR A 92 8.30 19.28 -16.28
N VAL A 93 7.07 19.63 -16.67
CA VAL A 93 6.24 18.80 -17.57
C VAL A 93 6.86 18.70 -18.96
N GLU A 94 7.42 19.79 -19.51
CA GLU A 94 8.10 19.75 -20.82
C GLU A 94 9.41 18.94 -20.79
N GLU A 95 10.14 18.97 -19.68
CA GLU A 95 11.34 18.14 -19.48
C GLU A 95 10.98 16.64 -19.44
N LEU A 96 9.91 16.28 -18.73
CA LEU A 96 9.37 14.91 -18.69
C LEU A 96 8.93 14.41 -20.08
N LYS A 97 8.29 15.26 -20.89
CA LYS A 97 7.94 14.91 -22.29
C LYS A 97 9.16 14.54 -23.11
N THR A 98 10.27 15.25 -22.90
CA THR A 98 11.53 15.01 -23.62
C THR A 98 12.14 13.66 -23.23
N VAL A 99 12.17 13.34 -21.94
CA VAL A 99 12.68 12.05 -21.42
C VAL A 99 11.86 10.87 -21.95
N VAL A 100 10.53 10.97 -21.97
CA VAL A 100 9.64 9.93 -22.50
C VAL A 100 9.87 9.72 -24.01
N ALA A 101 10.03 10.81 -24.77
CA ALA A 101 10.33 10.72 -26.20
C ALA A 101 11.68 10.03 -26.48
N GLU A 102 12.73 10.30 -25.68
CA GLU A 102 14.01 9.61 -25.81
C GLU A 102 13.91 8.11 -25.52
N LEU A 103 13.16 7.72 -24.48
CA LEU A 103 12.94 6.32 -24.12
C LEU A 103 12.23 5.55 -25.25
N CYS A 104 11.23 6.16 -25.89
CA CYS A 104 10.53 5.55 -27.03
C CYS A 104 11.44 5.35 -28.26
N THR A 105 12.48 6.17 -28.45
CA THR A 105 13.41 6.01 -29.58
C THR A 105 14.50 4.97 -29.35
N LYS A 106 14.77 4.58 -28.10
CA LYS A 106 15.85 3.64 -27.73
C LYS A 106 15.42 2.18 -27.68
N ALA A 107 14.13 1.87 -27.84
CA ALA A 107 13.61 0.50 -27.87
C ALA A 107 13.07 0.11 -29.26
N PRO A 108 13.89 -0.43 -30.17
CA PRO A 108 13.36 -1.03 -31.40
C PRO A 108 12.78 -2.42 -31.08
N CYS A 109 11.46 -2.55 -31.12
CA CYS A 109 10.83 -3.87 -31.22
C CYS A 109 11.12 -4.44 -32.62
N ALA A 110 11.80 -5.58 -32.67
CA ALA A 110 12.12 -6.27 -33.92
C ALA A 110 10.84 -6.80 -34.59
N ALA A 111 10.67 -6.49 -35.88
CA ALA A 111 9.62 -7.02 -36.72
C ALA A 111 10.05 -8.31 -37.43
N ASP A 112 9.04 -9.13 -37.74
CA ASP A 112 8.97 -10.24 -38.69
C ASP A 112 9.48 -11.64 -38.29
N ALA A 113 8.51 -12.56 -38.12
CA ALA A 113 8.57 -13.92 -38.67
C ALA A 113 7.14 -14.47 -38.93
N THR A 114 6.84 -14.54 -40.22
CA THR A 114 5.73 -15.15 -40.98
C THR A 114 5.03 -16.44 -40.46
N ASP A 115 3.70 -16.37 -40.41
CA ASP A 115 2.63 -17.21 -41.03
C ASP A 115 2.61 -18.77 -41.02
N SER A 116 1.44 -19.29 -40.57
CA SER A 116 0.75 -20.58 -40.85
C SER A 116 1.15 -21.90 -40.15
N PRO A 117 0.23 -22.91 -40.05
CA PRO A 117 -1.21 -22.85 -39.75
C PRO A 117 -1.63 -23.78 -38.59
N VAL A 118 -2.91 -23.67 -38.21
CA VAL A 118 -3.62 -24.34 -37.11
C VAL A 118 -3.71 -25.86 -37.29
N GLU A 119 -3.29 -26.65 -36.30
CA GLU A 119 -3.78 -28.03 -36.08
C GLU A 119 -4.22 -28.23 -34.62
N GLU A 120 -5.42 -28.79 -34.52
CA GLU A 120 -6.17 -29.20 -33.34
C GLU A 120 -5.56 -30.50 -32.76
N LEU A 121 -5.19 -30.55 -31.48
CA LEU A 121 -5.16 -31.81 -30.72
C LEU A 121 -5.20 -31.61 -29.19
N THR A 122 -6.32 -32.05 -28.62
CA THR A 122 -6.45 -32.81 -27.36
C THR A 122 -5.84 -32.29 -26.06
N THR A 123 -6.77 -31.90 -25.17
CA THR A 123 -6.77 -32.06 -23.71
C THR A 123 -5.66 -32.94 -23.14
N THR A 124 -4.64 -32.31 -22.56
CA THR A 124 -3.87 -32.88 -21.45
C THR A 124 -3.58 -31.77 -20.45
N ALA A 125 -3.63 -32.12 -19.17
CA ALA A 125 -3.69 -31.25 -17.98
C ALA A 125 -2.75 -30.03 -17.97
N PRO A 126 -3.13 -28.92 -17.29
CA PRO A 126 -2.25 -27.77 -17.13
C PRO A 126 -0.98 -28.16 -16.35
N PRO A 127 0.17 -27.55 -16.67
CA PRO A 127 1.43 -27.82 -16.01
C PRO A 127 1.37 -27.33 -14.55
N THR A 128 1.97 -28.12 -13.67
CA THR A 128 2.21 -27.79 -12.26
C THR A 128 2.81 -26.39 -12.13
N THR A 129 2.03 -25.48 -11.57
CA THR A 129 2.47 -24.17 -11.08
C THR A 129 3.72 -24.37 -10.23
N THR A 130 4.84 -23.82 -10.66
CA THR A 130 6.02 -23.68 -9.80
C THR A 130 5.65 -22.59 -8.81
N ALA A 131 5.38 -22.97 -7.56
CA ALA A 131 5.17 -22.04 -6.46
C ALA A 131 6.33 -21.02 -6.44
N PRO A 132 6.07 -19.73 -6.15
CA PRO A 132 7.14 -18.81 -5.82
C PRO A 132 7.93 -19.40 -4.65
N ALA A 133 9.26 -19.37 -4.75
CA ALA A 133 10.07 -19.82 -3.64
C ALA A 133 10.05 -18.73 -2.58
N SER A 134 9.58 -19.05 -1.37
CA SER A 134 9.60 -18.17 -0.19
C SER A 134 10.99 -17.56 0.12
N SER A 135 12.06 -18.12 -0.47
CA SER A 135 13.42 -17.57 -0.44
C SER A 135 13.53 -16.18 -1.08
N ASP A 136 12.67 -15.86 -2.04
CA ASP A 136 12.75 -14.67 -2.87
C ASP A 136 12.08 -13.45 -2.22
N TYR A 137 11.35 -13.66 -1.12
CA TYR A 137 10.74 -12.57 -0.37
C TYR A 137 11.81 -11.68 0.27
N PRO A 138 11.65 -10.34 0.20
CA PRO A 138 12.63 -9.39 0.72
C PRO A 138 13.00 -9.63 2.18
N VAL A 139 14.28 -9.42 2.48
CA VAL A 139 14.84 -9.48 3.84
C VAL A 139 15.43 -8.12 4.18
N ILE A 140 15.17 -7.64 5.39
CA ILE A 140 15.77 -6.42 5.95
C ILE A 140 16.54 -6.73 7.23
N ASN A 141 17.46 -5.84 7.60
CA ASN A 141 18.07 -5.83 8.92
C ASN A 141 17.57 -4.59 9.65
N GLU A 142 16.87 -4.80 10.76
CA GLU A 142 16.20 -3.74 11.53
C GLU A 142 16.21 -4.13 13.01
N ASP A 143 16.39 -3.16 13.91
CA ASP A 143 16.48 -3.41 15.36
C ASP A 143 17.45 -4.54 15.77
N GLY A 144 18.57 -4.66 15.04
CA GLY A 144 19.62 -5.66 15.31
C GLY A 144 19.22 -7.11 14.97
N ALA A 145 18.12 -7.33 14.27
CA ALA A 145 17.66 -8.64 13.82
C ALA A 145 17.42 -8.66 12.31
N ARG A 146 17.36 -9.87 11.76
CA ARG A 146 17.05 -10.13 10.36
C ARG A 146 15.57 -10.47 10.24
N TRP A 147 14.87 -9.80 9.31
CA TRP A 147 13.42 -9.85 9.18
C TRP A 147 13.05 -10.18 7.74
N ARG A 148 12.21 -11.19 7.54
CA ARG A 148 11.75 -11.61 6.21
C ARG A 148 10.30 -11.21 5.99
N LEU A 149 10.04 -10.58 4.86
CA LEU A 149 8.71 -10.14 4.48
C LEU A 149 7.78 -11.35 4.31
N PHE A 150 6.55 -11.26 4.79
CA PHE A 150 5.52 -12.27 4.50
C PHE A 150 4.20 -11.63 4.05
N TRP A 151 3.92 -10.40 4.44
CA TRP A 151 2.67 -9.73 4.08
C TRP A 151 2.95 -8.29 3.66
N TRP A 152 2.29 -7.80 2.61
CA TRP A 152 2.44 -6.41 2.17
C TRP A 152 1.24 -5.85 1.42
N TRP A 153 1.08 -4.54 1.53
CA TRP A 153 0.24 -3.69 0.69
C TRP A 153 1.04 -2.45 0.27
N THR A 154 1.23 -2.27 -1.04
CA THR A 154 1.89 -1.08 -1.62
C THR A 154 1.07 -0.44 -2.75
N GLY A 155 -0.16 -0.89 -2.93
CA GLY A 155 -1.08 -0.36 -3.94
C GLY A 155 -1.65 1.00 -3.56
N THR A 156 -2.45 1.55 -4.46
CA THR A 156 -3.21 2.81 -4.25
C THR A 156 -4.72 2.63 -4.44
N VAL A 157 -5.14 1.47 -4.93
CA VAL A 157 -6.53 1.09 -5.19
C VAL A 157 -6.71 -0.35 -4.77
N TRP A 158 -7.63 -0.62 -3.83
CA TRP A 158 -7.91 -1.97 -3.37
C TRP A 158 -8.33 -2.90 -4.54
N PRO A 159 -7.90 -4.17 -4.60
CA PRO A 159 -8.11 -5.04 -5.77
C PRO A 159 -9.57 -5.44 -6.06
N GLY A 160 -10.53 -4.97 -5.25
CA GLY A 160 -11.94 -5.39 -5.30
C GLY A 160 -12.22 -6.53 -4.33
N THR A 161 -13.43 -6.55 -3.76
CA THR A 161 -13.85 -7.55 -2.76
C THR A 161 -14.20 -8.91 -3.39
N ASP A 162 -14.29 -8.98 -4.71
CA ASP A 162 -14.44 -10.22 -5.48
C ASP A 162 -13.11 -10.92 -5.75
N VAL A 163 -12.00 -10.19 -5.63
CA VAL A 163 -10.63 -10.70 -5.81
C VAL A 163 -9.98 -10.97 -4.46
N VAL A 164 -10.11 -10.04 -3.52
CA VAL A 164 -9.61 -10.18 -2.15
C VAL A 164 -10.80 -10.23 -1.21
N THR A 165 -11.08 -11.42 -0.70
CA THR A 165 -12.11 -11.65 0.33
C THR A 165 -11.51 -11.81 1.72
N ASP A 166 -10.18 -11.81 1.85
CA ASP A 166 -9.49 -12.08 3.10
C ASP A 166 -8.10 -11.43 3.11
N VAL A 167 -7.77 -10.67 4.17
CA VAL A 167 -6.44 -10.06 4.34
C VAL A 167 -5.36 -11.08 4.73
N LEU A 168 -5.72 -12.34 4.98
CA LEU A 168 -4.82 -13.47 5.25
C LEU A 168 -5.10 -14.65 4.30
N GLN A 169 -5.51 -14.35 3.06
CA GLN A 169 -5.96 -15.33 2.07
C GLN A 169 -4.90 -16.38 1.70
N GLU A 170 -3.64 -15.97 1.54
CA GLU A 170 -2.61 -16.80 0.91
C GLU A 170 -1.77 -17.57 1.95
N GLU A 171 -1.22 -18.74 1.57
CA GLU A 171 -0.15 -19.36 2.37
C GLU A 171 1.17 -18.63 2.15
N TYR A 172 2.06 -18.73 3.13
CA TYR A 172 3.39 -18.16 3.02
C TYR A 172 4.14 -18.77 1.82
N GLY A 173 4.60 -17.92 0.90
CA GLY A 173 5.30 -18.30 -0.31
C GLY A 173 4.44 -18.37 -1.58
N ASP A 174 3.13 -18.22 -1.48
CA ASP A 174 2.24 -18.34 -2.66
C ASP A 174 2.20 -17.07 -3.54
N CYS A 175 2.64 -15.93 -3.01
CA CYS A 175 2.62 -14.67 -3.74
C CYS A 175 3.87 -14.50 -4.61
N GLU A 176 3.73 -13.79 -5.73
CA GLU A 176 4.89 -13.32 -6.48
C GLU A 176 5.61 -12.20 -5.71
N ALA A 177 6.93 -12.32 -5.51
CA ALA A 177 7.72 -11.35 -4.74
C ALA A 177 7.67 -9.92 -5.31
N SER A 178 7.33 -9.75 -6.59
CA SER A 178 7.16 -8.44 -7.25
C SER A 178 5.72 -7.93 -7.28
N ALA A 179 4.75 -8.66 -6.72
CA ALA A 179 3.36 -8.23 -6.68
C ALA A 179 3.21 -6.95 -5.83
N LEU A 180 2.21 -6.13 -6.16
CA LEU A 180 1.90 -4.91 -5.39
C LEU A 180 1.41 -5.20 -3.97
N TYR A 181 0.86 -6.39 -3.77
CA TYR A 181 0.38 -6.85 -2.47
C TYR A 181 0.57 -8.35 -2.34
N CYS A 182 0.63 -8.80 -1.10
CA CYS A 182 0.53 -10.20 -0.74
C CYS A 182 -0.11 -10.28 0.63
N PHE A 183 -1.25 -10.93 0.67
CA PHE A 183 -2.06 -11.11 1.88
C PHE A 183 -1.83 -12.50 2.43
N SER A 184 -0.56 -12.83 2.71
CA SER A 184 -0.18 -14.17 3.15
C SER A 184 0.00 -14.28 4.65
N ARG A 185 -0.15 -15.51 5.13
CA ARG A 185 -0.01 -15.90 6.52
C ARG A 185 1.46 -16.04 6.93
N LEU A 186 1.68 -16.18 8.24
CA LEU A 186 2.99 -16.56 8.77
C LEU A 186 3.38 -17.97 8.28
N PRO A 187 4.68 -18.25 8.11
CA PRO A 187 5.16 -19.60 7.81
C PRO A 187 4.71 -20.64 8.85
N GLN A 188 4.27 -21.81 8.39
CA GLN A 188 3.72 -22.89 9.24
C GLN A 188 4.75 -23.49 10.21
N GLU A 189 6.04 -23.30 9.96
CA GLU A 189 7.13 -23.81 10.79
C GLU A 189 7.44 -22.93 12.01
N LEU A 190 6.89 -21.71 12.08
CA LEU A 190 7.13 -20.82 13.19
C LEU A 190 6.51 -21.36 14.49
N GLN A 191 7.15 -21.04 15.61
CA GLN A 191 6.66 -21.40 16.94
C GLN A 191 6.23 -20.13 17.67
N GLU A 192 4.99 -20.10 18.12
CA GLU A 192 4.38 -18.93 18.75
C GLU A 192 5.23 -18.32 19.86
N SER A 193 5.79 -19.15 20.76
CA SER A 193 6.54 -18.68 21.93
C SER A 193 7.91 -18.06 21.61
N SER A 194 8.40 -18.19 20.39
CA SER A 194 9.66 -17.60 19.93
C SER A 194 9.51 -16.69 18.72
N ALA A 195 8.31 -16.60 18.15
CA ALA A 195 8.05 -15.79 16.97
C ALA A 195 7.90 -14.31 17.32
N GLU A 196 8.38 -13.47 16.41
CA GLU A 196 8.19 -12.03 16.46
C GLU A 196 7.73 -11.53 15.10
N MET A 197 6.90 -10.48 15.12
CA MET A 197 6.43 -9.78 13.94
C MET A 197 6.92 -8.32 13.97
N LEU A 198 7.34 -7.80 12.83
CA LEU A 198 7.69 -6.39 12.65
C LEU A 198 6.82 -5.79 11.56
N GLY A 199 6.25 -4.61 11.81
CA GLY A 199 5.48 -3.84 10.85
C GLY A 199 6.16 -2.53 10.50
N ARG A 200 6.05 -2.10 9.24
CA ARG A 200 6.49 -0.79 8.75
C ARG A 200 5.45 -0.16 7.85
N ASP A 201 5.00 1.04 8.19
CA ASP A 201 4.03 1.79 7.39
C ASP A 201 4.66 2.86 6.47
N SER A 202 3.81 3.46 5.62
CA SER A 202 4.15 4.59 4.74
C SER A 202 4.51 5.88 5.48
N ALA A 203 4.12 6.03 6.75
CA ALA A 203 4.44 7.21 7.56
C ALA A 203 5.81 7.10 8.26
N GLY A 204 6.45 5.93 8.18
CA GLY A 204 7.77 5.68 8.75
C GLY A 204 7.73 5.17 10.19
N ASN A 205 6.57 4.77 10.70
CA ASN A 205 6.49 4.05 11.96
C ASN A 205 6.99 2.62 11.77
N VAL A 206 7.67 2.10 12.78
CA VAL A 206 8.13 0.71 12.82
C VAL A 206 7.84 0.13 14.19
N TYR A 207 7.00 -0.90 14.23
CA TYR A 207 6.59 -1.60 15.44
C TYR A 207 7.05 -3.04 15.42
N ARG A 208 7.40 -3.57 16.59
CA ARG A 208 7.72 -4.98 16.79
C ARG A 208 6.82 -5.57 17.87
N TRP A 209 6.21 -6.71 17.57
CA TRP A 209 5.46 -7.53 18.52
C TRP A 209 6.16 -8.87 18.74
N ALA A 210 6.16 -9.32 19.98
CA ALA A 210 6.54 -10.69 20.32
C ALA A 210 5.27 -11.48 20.64
N PHE A 211 5.09 -12.62 19.97
CA PHE A 211 3.96 -13.49 20.24
C PHE A 211 4.10 -14.15 21.62
N ASN A 212 2.97 -14.44 22.26
CA ASN A 212 2.93 -15.03 23.58
C ASN A 212 1.65 -15.87 23.76
N PRO A 213 1.74 -17.21 23.86
CA PRO A 213 0.58 -18.08 24.02
C PRO A 213 -0.17 -17.87 25.35
N ASP A 214 0.46 -17.23 26.34
CA ASP A 214 -0.16 -16.92 27.63
C ASP A 214 -0.83 -15.54 27.67
N ASN A 215 -0.83 -14.77 26.57
CA ASN A 215 -1.52 -13.49 26.44
C ASN A 215 -2.68 -13.65 25.46
N ASP A 216 -3.91 -13.39 25.92
CA ASP A 216 -5.13 -13.68 25.15
C ASP A 216 -5.16 -12.97 23.78
N VAL A 217 -4.68 -11.73 23.69
CA VAL A 217 -4.66 -10.93 22.45
C VAL A 217 -3.55 -11.43 21.53
N ALA A 218 -2.34 -11.61 22.04
CA ALA A 218 -1.20 -12.11 21.27
C ALA A 218 -1.51 -13.50 20.68
N HIS A 219 -2.14 -14.37 21.46
CA HIS A 219 -2.53 -15.71 21.04
C HIS A 219 -3.62 -15.69 19.96
N ALA A 220 -4.62 -14.82 20.10
CA ALA A 220 -5.64 -14.64 19.08
C ALA A 220 -5.07 -14.12 17.74
N VAL A 221 -4.10 -13.19 17.82
CA VAL A 221 -3.40 -12.66 16.64
C VAL A 221 -2.55 -13.76 15.99
N TRP A 222 -1.85 -14.57 16.79
CA TRP A 222 -1.13 -15.75 16.30
C TRP A 222 -2.08 -16.71 15.56
N GLN A 223 -3.20 -17.09 16.18
CA GLN A 223 -4.20 -17.97 15.56
C GLN A 223 -4.73 -17.41 14.24
N ALA A 224 -4.90 -16.10 14.12
CA ALA A 224 -5.28 -15.49 12.84
C ALA A 224 -4.15 -15.59 11.80
N PHE A 225 -2.97 -15.05 12.11
CA PHE A 225 -1.86 -14.96 11.16
C PHE A 225 -1.23 -16.30 10.80
N HIS A 226 -1.25 -17.29 11.69
CA HIS A 226 -0.61 -18.60 11.50
C HIS A 226 -1.65 -19.68 11.20
N ASP A 227 -2.67 -19.83 12.05
CA ASP A 227 -3.64 -20.93 11.97
C ASP A 227 -4.88 -20.59 11.10
N HIS A 228 -4.94 -19.35 10.58
CA HIS A 228 -6.05 -18.82 9.79
C HIS A 228 -7.41 -18.89 10.49
N GLN A 229 -7.41 -18.71 11.81
CA GLN A 229 -8.59 -18.84 12.63
C GLN A 229 -9.17 -17.48 13.00
N GLU A 230 -10.44 -17.27 12.62
CA GLU A 230 -11.23 -16.11 13.05
C GLU A 230 -11.39 -16.09 14.57
N SER A 231 -11.24 -14.90 15.14
CA SER A 231 -11.43 -14.70 16.56
C SER A 231 -11.74 -13.24 16.89
N THR A 232 -12.20 -13.04 18.11
CA THR A 232 -12.45 -11.71 18.66
C THR A 232 -12.11 -11.74 20.14
N VAL A 233 -11.27 -10.81 20.57
CA VAL A 233 -10.92 -10.57 21.97
C VAL A 233 -11.30 -9.12 22.26
N LYS A 234 -11.88 -8.86 23.43
CA LYS A 234 -12.20 -7.50 23.87
C LYS A 234 -11.76 -7.33 25.31
N ASN A 235 -10.98 -6.29 25.58
CA ASN A 235 -10.45 -5.97 26.91
C ASN A 235 -9.72 -7.17 27.55
N GLY A 236 -8.88 -7.84 26.76
CA GLY A 236 -8.04 -8.96 27.17
C GLY A 236 -6.74 -8.49 27.84
N ASP A 237 -5.69 -9.28 27.69
CA ASP A 237 -4.36 -8.87 28.14
C ASP A 237 -3.76 -7.81 27.21
N VAL A 238 -3.16 -6.76 27.79
CA VAL A 238 -2.49 -5.72 27.01
C VAL A 238 -1.29 -6.30 26.25
N TRP A 239 -1.29 -6.12 24.93
CA TRP A 239 -0.25 -6.57 24.01
C TRP A 239 0.27 -5.42 23.14
N ASN A 240 0.91 -4.45 23.79
CA ASN A 240 1.49 -3.29 23.10
C ASN A 240 2.76 -3.67 22.31
N PRO A 241 2.95 -3.11 21.09
CA PRO A 241 4.21 -3.22 20.38
C PRO A 241 5.35 -2.54 21.12
N THR A 242 6.57 -3.02 20.87
CA THR A 242 7.77 -2.21 21.02
C THR A 242 7.90 -1.25 19.84
N THR A 243 7.96 0.05 20.10
CA THR A 243 8.21 1.07 19.07
C THR A 243 9.70 1.10 18.72
N VAL A 244 10.05 0.63 17.52
CA VAL A 244 11.41 0.71 16.96
C VAL A 244 11.65 2.10 16.37
N ALA A 245 10.66 2.64 15.64
CA ALA A 245 10.67 3.99 15.10
C ALA A 245 9.26 4.58 15.07
N GLY A 246 9.16 5.92 15.10
CA GLY A 246 7.89 6.64 15.09
C GLY A 246 7.34 6.92 16.48
N THR A 247 6.01 6.96 16.60
CA THR A 247 5.30 7.25 17.86
C THR A 247 4.71 5.96 18.41
N ALA A 248 4.69 5.77 19.74
CA ALA A 248 4.05 4.61 20.34
C ALA A 248 2.51 4.71 20.29
N PRO A 249 1.78 3.57 20.32
CA PRO A 249 0.32 3.59 20.43
C PRO A 249 -0.15 4.43 21.60
N ALA A 250 -1.22 5.20 21.38
CA ALA A 250 -1.75 6.12 22.38
C ALA A 250 -2.55 5.40 23.48
N GLN A 251 -3.09 4.22 23.17
CA GLN A 251 -3.94 3.41 24.05
C GLN A 251 -3.37 2.00 24.22
N ALA A 252 -3.84 1.32 25.26
CA ALA A 252 -3.49 -0.07 25.52
C ALA A 252 -4.12 -0.96 24.45
N GLN A 253 -3.30 -1.74 23.77
CA GLN A 253 -3.73 -2.64 22.72
C GLN A 253 -4.17 -3.96 23.36
N ASP A 254 -5.43 -4.03 23.80
CA ASP A 254 -5.98 -5.16 24.57
C ASP A 254 -7.17 -5.84 23.87
N SER A 255 -7.41 -5.47 22.62
CA SER A 255 -8.59 -5.84 21.86
C SER A 255 -8.17 -6.25 20.44
N PHE A 256 -8.87 -7.24 19.88
CA PHE A 256 -8.53 -7.87 18.62
C PHE A 256 -9.77 -8.35 17.86
N HIS A 257 -9.74 -8.18 16.55
CA HIS A 257 -10.67 -8.78 15.61
C HIS A 257 -9.94 -9.43 14.44
N TYR A 258 -10.38 -10.62 14.06
CA TYR A 258 -10.21 -11.14 12.71
C TYR A 258 -11.50 -11.84 12.29
N ARG A 259 -12.27 -11.20 11.39
CA ARG A 259 -13.60 -11.64 10.96
C ARG A 259 -14.02 -10.99 9.65
N GLU A 260 -15.04 -11.56 9.01
CA GLU A 260 -15.67 -10.92 7.84
C GLU A 260 -16.40 -9.63 8.24
N GLU A 261 -16.15 -8.57 7.47
CA GLU A 261 -16.90 -7.32 7.49
C GLU A 261 -16.99 -6.80 6.04
N HIS A 262 -18.20 -6.45 5.59
CA HIS A 262 -18.44 -5.97 4.22
C HIS A 262 -17.84 -6.83 3.08
N GLY A 263 -17.79 -8.15 3.26
CA GLY A 263 -17.32 -9.11 2.25
C GLY A 263 -15.81 -9.35 2.24
N VAL A 264 -15.05 -8.75 3.17
CA VAL A 264 -13.62 -8.99 3.35
C VAL A 264 -13.36 -9.39 4.80
N LYS A 265 -12.65 -10.49 5.03
CA LYS A 265 -12.09 -10.79 6.34
C LYS A 265 -11.00 -9.79 6.66
N SER A 266 -11.26 -8.96 7.65
CA SER A 266 -10.43 -7.83 8.07
C SER A 266 -9.85 -8.13 9.45
N LEU A 267 -8.71 -7.52 9.75
CA LEU A 267 -7.98 -7.75 10.99
C LEU A 267 -7.66 -6.43 11.67
N GLN A 268 -7.83 -6.37 12.98
CA GLN A 268 -7.58 -5.16 13.76
C GLN A 268 -7.04 -5.49 15.16
N ILE A 269 -6.02 -4.75 15.59
CA ILE A 269 -5.49 -4.72 16.97
C ILE A 269 -5.70 -3.30 17.50
N ASP A 270 -6.46 -3.16 18.60
CA ASP A 270 -6.87 -1.87 19.15
C ASP A 270 -7.11 -1.92 20.68
N ASP A 271 -7.76 -0.89 21.23
CA ASP A 271 -8.04 -0.74 22.65
C ASP A 271 -9.49 -1.02 23.08
N ASP A 272 -10.48 -0.95 22.17
CA ASP A 272 -11.87 -1.14 22.57
C ASP A 272 -12.75 -1.89 21.56
N ASN A 273 -12.14 -2.53 20.57
CA ASN A 273 -12.79 -3.17 19.43
C ASN A 273 -13.50 -2.19 18.48
N CYS A 274 -13.04 -0.95 18.35
CA CYS A 274 -13.42 0.00 17.32
C CYS A 274 -12.18 0.71 16.74
N ASP A 275 -12.19 0.96 15.43
CA ASP A 275 -11.05 1.37 14.56
C ASP A 275 -10.33 2.69 14.89
N CYS A 276 -10.50 3.26 16.09
CA CYS A 276 -9.65 4.34 16.57
C CYS A 276 -8.46 3.76 17.35
N TYR A 277 -7.35 4.50 17.37
CA TYR A 277 -6.18 4.16 18.20
C TYR A 277 -5.62 2.75 17.96
N THR A 278 -5.79 2.24 16.73
CA THR A 278 -5.27 0.94 16.35
C THR A 278 -3.73 0.94 16.31
N SER A 279 -3.15 -0.22 16.52
CA SER A 279 -1.72 -0.46 16.26
C SER A 279 -1.47 -1.32 15.03
N LEU A 280 -2.55 -1.87 14.46
CA LEU A 280 -2.58 -2.61 13.20
C LEU A 280 -4.03 -2.73 12.74
N SER A 281 -4.38 -2.22 11.56
CA SER A 281 -5.71 -2.40 10.95
C SER A 281 -5.56 -2.71 9.46
N LEU A 282 -6.12 -3.84 9.02
CA LEU A 282 -5.99 -4.41 7.68
C LEU A 282 -7.39 -4.73 7.12
N GLY A 283 -7.67 -4.28 5.90
CA GLY A 283 -8.95 -4.53 5.23
C GLY A 283 -9.92 -3.40 5.45
N HIS A 284 -11.07 -3.68 6.07
CA HIS A 284 -12.14 -2.72 6.38
C HIS A 284 -12.18 -2.40 7.87
N GLY A 285 -12.51 -1.14 8.20
CA GLY A 285 -12.61 -0.67 9.58
C GLY A 285 -13.80 -1.28 10.33
N MET A 286 -13.55 -1.86 11.50
CA MET A 286 -14.54 -2.56 12.31
C MET A 286 -14.88 -1.82 13.60
N CYS A 287 -16.10 -2.04 14.11
CA CYS A 287 -16.49 -1.62 15.45
C CYS A 287 -17.49 -2.60 16.07
N LEU A 288 -17.09 -3.20 17.18
CA LEU A 288 -17.82 -4.23 17.92
C LEU A 288 -18.19 -5.43 17.03
N GLN A 289 -19.48 -5.64 16.80
CA GLN A 289 -20.00 -6.76 15.99
C GLN A 289 -20.24 -6.39 14.52
N GLY A 290 -19.92 -5.15 14.11
CA GLY A 290 -20.17 -4.67 12.77
C GLY A 290 -19.23 -3.54 12.39
N HIS A 291 -19.77 -2.55 11.69
CA HIS A 291 -19.11 -1.30 11.36
C HIS A 291 -19.91 -0.13 11.94
N ASP A 292 -19.21 0.97 12.30
CA ASP A 292 -19.85 2.22 12.69
C ASP A 292 -19.17 3.38 11.97
N THR A 293 -19.98 4.15 11.23
CA THR A 293 -19.54 5.31 10.44
C THR A 293 -18.92 6.44 11.27
N ALA A 294 -19.07 6.42 12.59
CA ALA A 294 -18.37 7.33 13.49
C ALA A 294 -16.86 7.02 13.57
N TYR A 295 -16.44 5.81 13.21
CA TYR A 295 -15.07 5.31 13.31
C TYR A 295 -14.38 5.15 11.94
N GLY A 296 -15.14 5.20 10.84
CA GLY A 296 -14.59 5.11 9.48
C GLY A 296 -15.66 5.14 8.40
N PRO A 297 -15.31 5.33 7.12
CA PRO A 297 -16.26 5.19 6.02
C PRO A 297 -16.59 3.71 5.72
N GLU A 298 -17.84 3.48 5.34
CA GLU A 298 -18.31 2.16 4.90
C GLU A 298 -17.73 1.79 3.51
N ASN A 299 -17.42 0.52 3.27
CA ASN A 299 -16.92 0.00 1.99
C ASN A 299 -15.61 0.65 1.50
N VAL A 300 -14.74 1.08 2.41
CA VAL A 300 -13.38 1.54 2.11
C VAL A 300 -12.38 0.54 2.66
N PHE A 301 -11.51 0.04 1.79
CA PHE A 301 -10.58 -1.04 2.12
C PHE A 301 -9.13 -0.60 1.90
N GLY A 302 -8.24 -1.08 2.74
CA GLY A 302 -6.81 -0.79 2.65
C GLY A 302 -6.07 -1.22 3.90
N VAL A 303 -5.15 -0.36 4.33
CA VAL A 303 -4.45 -0.51 5.61
C VAL A 303 -4.47 0.81 6.35
N ASP A 304 -4.48 0.77 7.67
CA ASP A 304 -4.21 1.94 8.48
C ASP A 304 -2.70 2.11 8.71
N LEU A 305 -2.29 3.29 9.18
CA LEU A 305 -0.96 3.52 9.74
C LEU A 305 -0.83 2.79 11.08
N LEU A 306 0.39 2.43 11.45
CA LEU A 306 0.64 1.76 12.73
C LEU A 306 0.39 2.70 13.92
N TYR A 307 0.61 4.00 13.73
CA TYR A 307 0.25 5.00 14.72
C TYR A 307 -1.04 5.70 14.31
N ASP A 308 -2.17 5.19 14.80
CA ASP A 308 -3.42 5.93 14.75
C ASP A 308 -3.57 6.80 16.01
N SER A 309 -3.62 8.11 15.80
CA SER A 309 -3.83 9.09 16.88
C SER A 309 -5.30 9.49 17.04
N TYR A 310 -6.15 9.03 16.12
CA TYR A 310 -7.56 9.33 16.09
C TYR A 310 -8.33 8.11 15.57
N CYS A 311 -9.37 8.32 14.76
CA CYS A 311 -10.12 7.29 14.08
C CYS A 311 -9.78 7.37 12.60
N GLN A 312 -8.69 6.75 12.21
CA GLN A 312 -8.22 6.70 10.83
C GLN A 312 -8.47 5.30 10.29
N ALA A 313 -9.65 5.08 9.71
CA ALA A 313 -9.91 3.77 9.15
C ALA A 313 -8.95 3.40 8.01
N PRO A 314 -8.75 2.10 7.73
CA PRO A 314 -7.95 1.63 6.61
C PRO A 314 -8.29 2.33 5.30
N ILE A 315 -7.25 2.83 4.62
CA ILE A 315 -7.39 3.49 3.32
C ILE A 315 -6.41 2.89 2.30
N PRO A 316 -6.77 2.87 1.00
CA PRO A 316 -5.96 2.18 0.00
C PRO A 316 -4.65 2.91 -0.32
N SER A 317 -4.51 4.17 0.04
CA SER A 317 -3.31 4.98 -0.23
C SER A 317 -2.19 4.82 0.80
N ASN A 318 -2.48 4.23 1.97
CA ASN A 318 -1.43 3.86 2.91
C ASN A 318 -0.71 2.61 2.41
N SER A 319 0.52 2.40 2.86
CA SER A 319 1.26 1.16 2.62
C SER A 319 1.68 0.54 3.94
N LEU A 320 1.72 -0.79 3.99
CA LEU A 320 2.18 -1.53 5.16
C LEU A 320 2.92 -2.77 4.72
N LEU A 321 4.04 -3.05 5.39
CA LEU A 321 4.87 -4.22 5.20
C LEU A 321 4.99 -4.95 6.54
N LEU A 322 4.69 -6.25 6.58
CA LEU A 322 4.87 -7.09 7.77
C LEU A 322 5.92 -8.17 7.51
N TYR A 323 6.76 -8.36 8.51
CA TYR A 323 7.89 -9.25 8.50
C TYR A 323 7.84 -10.18 9.71
N PHE A 324 8.38 -11.38 9.57
CA PHE A 324 8.69 -12.25 10.71
C PHE A 324 10.19 -12.28 10.94
N ARG A 325 10.59 -12.53 12.18
CA ARG A 325 12.00 -12.66 12.52
C ARG A 325 12.56 -13.95 11.92
N GLU A 326 13.60 -13.83 11.11
CA GLU A 326 14.34 -14.97 10.56
C GLU A 326 15.49 -15.28 11.54
N ASP A 327 15.41 -16.42 12.21
CA ASP A 327 16.53 -16.93 13.00
C ASP A 327 17.69 -17.32 12.06
N GLU A 328 18.93 -17.11 12.51
CA GLU A 328 20.15 -17.52 11.77
C GLU A 328 20.34 -19.05 11.75
#